data_AF-A0AAV4FYK1-F1
#
_entry.id   AF-A0AAV4FYK1-F1
#
_cell.length_a   1.000
_cell.length_b   1.000
_cell.length_c   1.000
_cell.angle_alpha   90.00
_cell.angle_beta   90.00
_cell.angle_gamma   90.00
#
_symmetry.space_group_name_H-M   'P 1'
#
loop_
_entity.id
_entity.type
_entity.pdbx_description
1 polymer ?
#
loop_
_entity_poly.entity_id
_entity_poly.type
_entity_poly.pdbx_seq_one_letter_code
_entity_poly.pdbx_strand_id
1 'polypeptide(L)'
;MAVGLYSKSYFENYYEAPWCRIGPYIVGIVTGYLLAAQRDRIKLNWSIATIGWLAATAVALAVIFGLHKDLENAGEHAMSVAEAAFYNALASTAWAVSICWVIVACATGWGGFVNSFLSWSPFVVLGRLSYLAYLIHVAVIDVYFGNQRTLLYFTSLHFAMCFVGIIVVTYMFSFVLMLALESPMIGLEKVVLHQRTKI
;
A
#
# COMPACT_ATOMS: atom_id res chain seq x y z
N MET A 1 26.53 17.44 9.98
CA MET A 1 25.48 17.77 10.97
C MET A 1 24.22 18.34 10.30
N ALA A 2 24.32 19.29 9.36
CA ALA A 2 23.16 19.84 8.63
C ALA A 2 22.36 18.82 7.78
N VAL A 3 23.04 17.85 7.15
CA VAL A 3 22.37 16.79 6.36
C VAL A 3 21.48 15.88 7.22
N GLY A 4 21.88 15.62 8.48
CA GLY A 4 21.09 14.82 9.41
C GLY A 4 19.84 15.54 9.91
N LEU A 5 19.91 16.88 10.06
CA LEU A 5 18.75 17.70 10.40
C LEU A 5 17.77 17.83 9.23
N TYR A 6 18.28 17.98 7.99
CA TYR A 6 17.46 18.03 6.78
C TYR A 6 16.73 16.70 6.52
N SER A 7 17.42 15.57 6.73
CA SER A 7 16.82 14.23 6.68
C SER A 7 15.70 14.08 7.70
N LYS A 8 15.94 14.40 8.98
CA LYS A 8 14.91 14.34 10.02
C LYS A 8 13.73 15.26 9.74
N SER A 9 13.97 16.52 9.35
CA SER A 9 12.90 17.45 9.04
C SER A 9 12.08 17.01 7.83
N TYR A 10 12.69 16.34 6.85
CA TYR A 10 11.98 15.76 5.72
C TYR A 10 11.10 14.58 6.15
N PHE A 11 11.63 13.67 6.97
CA PHE A 11 10.84 12.56 7.52
C PHE A 11 9.64 13.06 8.33
N GLU A 12 9.85 13.99 9.25
CA GLU A 12 8.79 14.53 10.13
C GLU A 12 7.75 15.36 9.36
N ASN A 13 8.17 16.26 8.47
CA ASN A 13 7.25 17.21 7.83
C ASN A 13 6.63 16.69 6.52
N TYR A 14 7.23 15.67 5.89
CA TYR A 14 6.79 15.18 4.58
C TYR A 14 6.42 13.70 4.59
N TYR A 15 7.20 12.85 5.25
CA TYR A 15 7.00 11.40 5.21
C TYR A 15 5.96 10.92 6.23
N GLU A 16 6.00 11.45 7.46
CA GLU A 16 5.10 11.11 8.56
C GLU A 16 3.83 11.97 8.59
N ALA A 17 3.89 13.14 7.95
CA ALA A 17 2.80 14.09 7.87
C ALA A 17 1.55 13.50 7.17
N PRO A 18 0.43 13.29 7.89
CA PRO A 18 -0.78 12.71 7.30
C PRO A 18 -1.43 13.65 6.27
N TRP A 19 -1.19 14.97 6.38
CA TRP A 19 -1.79 15.98 5.50
C TRP A 19 -1.35 15.84 4.04
N CYS A 20 -0.11 15.39 3.79
CA CYS A 20 0.40 15.14 2.43
C CYS A 20 -0.30 13.95 1.75
N ARG A 21 -1.05 13.13 2.50
CA ARG A 21 -1.77 11.95 1.98
C ARG A 21 -3.29 12.00 2.23
N ILE A 22 -3.84 13.17 2.54
CA ILE A 22 -5.30 13.35 2.73
C ILE A 22 -6.09 12.93 1.49
N GLY A 23 -5.58 13.21 0.29
CA GLY A 23 -6.26 12.93 -0.97
C GLY A 23 -6.72 11.47 -1.11
N PRO A 24 -5.81 10.47 -1.02
CA PRO A 24 -6.17 9.06 -0.98
C PRO A 24 -7.26 8.70 0.06
N TYR A 25 -7.18 9.25 1.28
CA TYR A 25 -8.17 8.98 2.32
C TYR A 25 -9.56 9.50 1.95
N ILE A 26 -9.65 10.73 1.43
CA ILE A 26 -10.93 11.32 0.99
C ILE A 26 -11.52 10.49 -0.14
N VAL A 27 -10.73 10.15 -1.16
CA VAL A 27 -11.18 9.35 -2.30
C VAL A 27 -11.74 8.01 -1.81
N GLY A 28 -11.02 7.31 -0.93
CA GLY A 28 -11.47 6.04 -0.35
C GLY A 28 -12.77 6.17 0.45
N ILE A 29 -12.88 7.18 1.33
CA ILE A 29 -14.09 7.42 2.14
C ILE A 29 -15.29 7.72 1.25
N VAL A 30 -15.13 8.61 0.26
CA VAL A 30 -16.20 8.98 -0.66
C VAL A 30 -16.64 7.77 -1.49
N THR A 31 -15.71 7.01 -2.07
CA THR A 31 -16.05 5.81 -2.82
C THR A 31 -16.75 4.76 -1.94
N GLY A 32 -16.25 4.53 -0.72
CA GLY A 32 -16.87 3.60 0.23
C GLY A 32 -18.28 4.03 0.63
N TYR A 33 -18.50 5.31 0.88
CA TYR A 33 -19.82 5.87 1.19
C TYR A 33 -20.79 5.72 0.01
N LEU A 34 -20.36 6.06 -1.21
CA LEU A 34 -21.17 5.89 -2.42
C LEU A 34 -21.55 4.43 -2.64
N LEU A 35 -20.60 3.51 -2.43
CA LEU A 35 -20.85 2.08 -2.55
C LEU A 35 -21.83 1.58 -1.49
N ALA A 36 -21.72 2.05 -0.24
CA ALA A 36 -22.64 1.69 0.84
C ALA A 36 -24.06 2.23 0.61
N ALA A 37 -24.19 3.47 0.15
CA ALA A 37 -25.47 4.15 -0.01
C ALA A 37 -26.20 3.81 -1.32
N GLN A 38 -25.46 3.48 -2.38
CA GLN A 38 -26.02 3.38 -3.73
C GLN A 38 -25.65 2.10 -4.49
N ARG A 39 -25.17 1.05 -3.81
CA ARG A 39 -24.74 -0.21 -4.44
C ARG A 39 -25.68 -0.70 -5.54
N ASP A 40 -26.98 -0.80 -5.25
CA ASP A 40 -27.97 -1.38 -6.16
C ASP A 40 -28.40 -0.42 -7.29
N ARG A 41 -28.02 0.86 -7.19
CA ARG A 41 -28.29 1.87 -8.21
C ARG A 41 -27.16 2.00 -9.23
N ILE A 42 -25.95 1.52 -8.91
CA ILE A 42 -24.80 1.57 -9.82
C ILE A 42 -24.99 0.47 -10.88
N LYS A 43 -25.67 0.81 -11.97
CA LYS A 43 -25.77 -0.04 -13.16
C LYS A 43 -24.65 0.32 -14.12
N LEU A 44 -23.64 -0.53 -14.16
CA LEU A 44 -22.53 -0.42 -15.10
C LEU A 44 -22.87 -1.16 -16.40
N ASN A 45 -22.62 -0.47 -17.52
CA ASN A 45 -22.64 -1.08 -18.86
C ASN A 45 -21.26 -1.65 -19.17
N TRP A 46 -21.21 -2.67 -20.04
CA TRP A 46 -19.96 -3.30 -20.46
C TRP A 46 -18.91 -2.29 -20.95
N SER A 47 -19.31 -1.31 -21.75
CA SER A 47 -18.41 -0.26 -22.26
C SER A 47 -17.82 0.61 -21.15
N ILE A 48 -18.61 0.98 -20.15
CA ILE A 48 -18.13 1.79 -19.01
C ILE A 48 -17.16 0.97 -18.16
N ALA A 49 -17.47 -0.32 -17.97
CA ALA A 49 -16.61 -1.24 -17.24
C ALA A 49 -15.24 -1.39 -17.93
N THR A 50 -15.19 -1.65 -19.25
CA THR A 50 -13.93 -1.77 -19.99
C THR A 50 -13.14 -0.47 -20.06
N ILE A 51 -13.80 0.67 -20.30
CA ILE A 51 -13.12 1.98 -20.30
C ILE A 51 -12.51 2.25 -18.94
N GLY A 52 -13.24 2.00 -17.85
CA GLY A 52 -12.71 2.23 -16.51
C GLY A 52 -11.55 1.29 -16.18
N TRP A 53 -11.57 0.02 -16.61
CA TRP A 53 -10.43 -0.88 -16.46
C TRP A 53 -9.19 -0.41 -17.22
N LEU A 54 -9.36 0.02 -18.47
CA LEU A 54 -8.28 0.59 -19.27
C LEU A 54 -7.71 1.86 -18.63
N ALA A 55 -8.59 2.77 -18.20
CA ALA A 55 -8.20 4.02 -17.54
C ALA A 55 -7.48 3.76 -16.21
N ALA A 56 -8.01 2.90 -15.35
CA ALA A 56 -7.39 2.57 -14.05
C ALA A 56 -6.01 1.93 -14.24
N THR A 57 -5.86 1.03 -15.22
CA THR A 57 -4.59 0.38 -15.56
C THR A 57 -3.60 1.39 -16.13
N ALA A 58 -4.03 2.25 -17.05
CA ALA A 58 -3.18 3.29 -17.63
C ALA A 58 -2.69 4.28 -16.56
N VAL A 59 -3.56 4.71 -15.65
CA VAL A 59 -3.19 5.58 -14.53
C VAL A 59 -2.22 4.88 -13.57
N ALA A 60 -2.47 3.61 -13.23
CA ALA A 60 -1.57 2.85 -12.35
C ALA A 60 -0.17 2.69 -12.96
N LEU A 61 -0.10 2.38 -14.27
CA LEU A 61 1.15 2.29 -15.00
C LEU A 61 1.86 3.66 -15.10
N ALA A 62 1.12 4.73 -15.38
CA ALA A 62 1.67 6.08 -15.42
C ALA A 62 2.24 6.52 -14.07
N VAL A 63 1.60 6.13 -12.96
CA VAL A 63 2.13 6.37 -11.62
C VAL A 63 3.42 5.57 -11.40
N ILE A 64 3.46 4.27 -11.70
CA ILE A 64 4.64 3.42 -11.47
C ILE A 64 5.83 3.85 -12.34
N PHE A 65 5.60 4.03 -13.64
CA PHE A 65 6.68 4.30 -14.61
C PHE A 65 6.97 5.79 -14.80
N GLY A 66 6.13 6.68 -14.26
CA GLY A 66 6.29 8.14 -14.39
C GLY A 66 7.63 8.64 -13.86
N LEU A 67 8.16 8.01 -12.81
CA LEU A 67 9.43 8.39 -12.18
C LEU A 67 10.66 7.66 -12.76
N HIS A 68 10.46 6.69 -13.67
CA HIS A 68 11.55 5.88 -14.21
C HIS A 68 12.54 6.73 -15.03
N LYS A 69 12.02 7.74 -15.74
CA LYS A 69 12.81 8.63 -16.60
C LYS A 69 13.76 9.54 -15.81
N ASP A 70 13.40 9.89 -14.59
CA ASP A 70 14.23 10.73 -13.72
C ASP A 70 15.36 9.94 -13.06
N LEU A 71 15.14 8.65 -12.78
CA LEU A 71 16.15 7.78 -12.19
C LEU A 71 17.28 7.43 -13.17
N GLU A 72 16.95 7.29 -14.46
CA GLU A 72 17.92 6.91 -15.50
C GLU A 72 18.74 8.11 -16.01
N ASN A 73 18.17 9.32 -15.98
CA ASN A 73 18.80 10.55 -16.48
C ASN A 73 19.19 11.52 -15.34
N ALA A 74 19.60 10.99 -14.19
CA ALA A 74 20.05 11.76 -13.03
C ALA A 74 21.29 12.62 -13.35
N GLY A 75 21.08 13.74 -14.04
CA GLY A 75 22.13 14.65 -14.49
C GLY A 75 21.74 15.58 -15.64
N GLU A 76 20.94 15.13 -16.61
CA GLU A 76 20.68 15.92 -17.84
C GLU A 76 19.26 16.50 -17.94
N HIS A 77 18.25 15.86 -17.34
CA HIS A 77 16.86 16.31 -17.37
C HIS A 77 16.21 16.18 -15.98
N ALA A 78 16.72 16.92 -14.99
CA ALA A 78 16.06 16.99 -13.69
C ALA A 78 14.67 17.62 -13.85
N MET A 79 13.62 16.91 -13.41
CA MET A 79 12.25 17.43 -13.36
C MET A 79 12.24 18.83 -12.74
N SER A 80 11.46 19.74 -13.33
CA SER A 80 11.21 21.04 -12.72
C SER A 80 10.63 20.85 -11.33
N VAL A 81 10.97 21.72 -10.37
CA VAL A 81 10.42 21.69 -9.00
C VAL A 81 8.88 21.65 -9.03
N ALA A 82 8.27 22.31 -10.02
CA ALA A 82 6.84 22.27 -10.25
C ALA A 82 6.35 20.86 -10.64
N GLU A 83 7.00 20.21 -11.61
CA GLU A 83 6.64 18.88 -12.08
C GLU A 83 6.79 17.82 -10.98
N ALA A 84 7.88 17.89 -10.22
CA ALA A 84 8.11 17.01 -9.07
C ALA A 84 7.04 17.22 -7.99
N ALA A 85 6.69 18.48 -7.68
CA ALA A 85 5.63 18.79 -6.72
C ALA A 85 4.25 18.28 -7.19
N PHE A 86 3.93 18.47 -8.47
CA PHE A 86 2.67 17.97 -9.05
C PHE A 86 2.59 16.46 -9.04
N TYR A 87 3.65 15.77 -9.47
CA TYR A 87 3.70 14.31 -9.45
C TYR A 87 3.55 13.80 -8.02
N ASN A 88 4.28 14.36 -7.06
CA ASN A 88 4.26 13.92 -5.67
C ASN A 88 2.88 14.11 -5.00
N ALA A 89 2.18 15.21 -5.31
CA ALA A 89 0.84 15.47 -4.83
C ALA A 89 -0.22 14.57 -5.50
N LEU A 90 -0.15 14.40 -6.82
CA LEU A 90 -1.21 13.75 -7.59
C LEU A 90 -1.03 12.24 -7.73
N ALA A 91 0.19 11.73 -7.76
CA ALA A 91 0.46 10.30 -7.98
C ALA A 91 -0.22 9.43 -6.94
N SER A 92 -0.15 9.82 -5.66
CA SER A 92 -0.80 9.11 -4.56
C SER A 92 -2.33 9.10 -4.71
N THR A 93 -2.94 10.24 -5.06
CA THR A 93 -4.38 10.33 -5.31
C THR A 93 -4.83 9.55 -6.53
N ALA A 94 -4.07 9.61 -7.63
CA ALA A 94 -4.37 8.94 -8.88
C ALA A 94 -4.31 7.42 -8.68
N TRP A 95 -3.31 6.94 -7.95
CA TRP A 95 -3.22 5.55 -7.51
C TRP A 95 -4.44 5.12 -6.68
N ALA A 96 -4.85 5.94 -5.72
CA ALA A 96 -6.03 5.67 -4.90
C ALA A 96 -7.32 5.59 -5.75
N VAL A 97 -7.49 6.47 -6.74
CA VAL A 97 -8.62 6.44 -7.69
C VAL A 97 -8.60 5.14 -8.51
N SER A 98 -7.44 4.71 -9.01
CA SER A 98 -7.31 3.43 -9.72
C SER A 98 -7.75 2.25 -8.85
N ILE A 99 -7.33 2.21 -7.57
CA ILE A 99 -7.77 1.16 -6.63
C ILE A 99 -9.28 1.26 -6.36
N CYS A 100 -9.81 2.47 -6.18
CA CYS A 100 -11.24 2.68 -5.95
C CYS A 100 -12.09 2.16 -7.12
N TRP A 101 -11.63 2.34 -8.36
CA TRP A 101 -12.28 1.72 -9.52
C TRP A 101 -12.30 0.19 -9.43
N VAL A 102 -11.18 -0.45 -9.07
CA VAL A 102 -11.12 -1.91 -8.88
C VAL A 102 -12.14 -2.38 -7.84
N ILE A 103 -12.24 -1.66 -6.71
CA ILE A 103 -13.20 -1.98 -5.64
C ILE A 103 -14.64 -1.88 -6.16
N VAL A 104 -14.99 -0.78 -6.83
CA VAL A 104 -16.33 -0.58 -7.40
C VAL A 104 -16.65 -1.66 -8.42
N ALA A 105 -15.74 -1.94 -9.35
CA ALA A 105 -15.92 -2.97 -10.37
C ALA A 105 -16.16 -4.36 -9.75
N CYS A 106 -15.39 -4.72 -8.71
CA CYS A 106 -15.59 -5.99 -7.99
C CYS A 106 -16.95 -6.01 -7.26
N ALA A 107 -17.33 -4.93 -6.59
CA ALA A 107 -18.56 -4.85 -5.82
C ALA A 107 -19.84 -4.86 -6.67
N THR A 108 -19.77 -4.37 -7.91
CA THR A 108 -20.88 -4.34 -8.88
C THR A 108 -20.92 -5.56 -9.81
N GLY A 109 -20.07 -6.57 -9.59
CA GLY A 109 -20.04 -7.80 -10.38
C GLY A 109 -19.30 -7.71 -11.72
N TRP A 110 -18.64 -6.59 -12.02
CA TRP A 110 -17.83 -6.36 -13.22
C TRP A 110 -16.34 -6.65 -13.02
N GLY A 111 -15.97 -7.26 -11.89
CA GLY A 111 -14.60 -7.59 -11.55
C GLY A 111 -14.06 -8.88 -12.20
N GLY A 112 -14.93 -9.76 -12.71
CA GLY A 112 -14.55 -10.98 -13.42
C GLY A 112 -13.45 -11.79 -12.71
N PHE A 113 -12.34 -12.02 -13.41
CA PHE A 113 -11.16 -12.71 -12.88
C PHE A 113 -10.55 -12.04 -11.65
N VAL A 114 -10.48 -10.70 -11.64
CA VAL A 114 -9.86 -9.94 -10.54
C VAL A 114 -10.65 -10.14 -9.24
N ASN A 115 -11.99 -10.18 -9.32
CA ASN A 115 -12.83 -10.44 -8.15
C ASN A 115 -12.58 -11.85 -7.60
N SER A 116 -12.47 -12.87 -8.45
CA SER A 116 -12.19 -14.24 -8.04
C SER A 116 -10.80 -14.37 -7.40
N PHE A 117 -9.80 -13.67 -7.94
CA PHE A 117 -8.46 -13.63 -7.38
C PHE A 117 -8.44 -12.94 -6.01
N LEU A 118 -9.01 -11.74 -5.89
CA LEU A 118 -9.05 -10.99 -4.62
C LEU A 118 -9.90 -11.68 -3.53
N SER A 119 -10.92 -12.45 -3.92
CA SER A 119 -11.79 -13.16 -2.97
C SER A 119 -11.21 -14.50 -2.49
N TRP A 120 -9.95 -14.81 -2.84
CA TRP A 120 -9.35 -16.09 -2.51
C TRP A 120 -9.01 -16.19 -1.01
N SER A 121 -9.39 -17.31 -0.38
CA SER A 121 -9.24 -17.53 1.07
C SER A 121 -7.83 -17.31 1.64
N PRO A 122 -6.73 -17.69 0.94
CA PRO A 122 -5.36 -17.40 1.41
C PRO A 122 -5.06 -15.91 1.62
N PHE A 123 -5.73 -15.00 0.90
CA PHE A 123 -5.54 -13.56 1.11
C PHE A 123 -6.05 -13.09 2.47
N VAL A 124 -6.97 -13.81 3.10
CA VAL A 124 -7.41 -13.51 4.47
C VAL A 124 -6.29 -13.76 5.47
N VAL A 125 -5.58 -14.89 5.33
CA VAL A 125 -4.43 -15.22 6.19
C VAL A 125 -3.26 -14.28 5.88
N LEU A 126 -2.98 -14.05 4.61
CA LEU A 126 -1.91 -13.15 4.18
C LEU A 126 -2.17 -11.72 4.65
N GLY A 127 -3.40 -11.23 4.59
CA GLY A 127 -3.76 -9.89 5.05
C GLY A 127 -3.47 -9.67 6.54
N ARG A 128 -3.78 -10.67 7.38
CA ARG A 128 -3.44 -10.64 8.81
C ARG A 128 -1.92 -10.68 9.02
N LEU A 129 -1.21 -11.52 8.27
CA LEU A 129 0.24 -11.61 8.36
C LEU A 129 0.92 -10.29 7.93
N SER A 130 0.43 -9.67 6.87
CA SER A 130 0.89 -8.38 6.38
C SER A 130 0.66 -7.25 7.37
N TYR A 131 -0.41 -7.31 8.18
CA TYR A 131 -0.62 -6.35 9.26
C TYR A 131 0.48 -6.44 10.33
N LEU A 132 0.81 -7.64 10.78
CA LEU A 132 1.91 -7.83 11.73
C LEU A 132 3.27 -7.46 11.12
N ALA A 133 3.49 -7.79 9.84
CA ALA A 133 4.67 -7.35 9.09
C ALA A 133 4.77 -5.83 9.06
N TYR A 134 3.66 -5.14 8.82
CA TYR A 134 3.62 -3.68 8.85
C TYR A 134 3.96 -3.11 10.23
N LEU A 135 3.62 -3.76 11.33
CA LEU A 135 4.01 -3.26 12.65
C LEU A 135 5.51 -3.44 12.95
N ILE A 136 6.12 -4.54 12.50
CA ILE A 136 7.50 -4.86 12.87
C ILE A 136 8.55 -4.44 11.85
N HIS A 137 8.17 -4.19 10.60
CA HIS A 137 9.15 -3.95 9.53
C HIS A 137 10.07 -2.76 9.84
N VAL A 138 9.54 -1.68 10.44
CA VAL A 138 10.35 -0.50 10.82
C VAL A 138 11.43 -0.88 11.81
N ALA A 139 11.09 -1.66 12.84
CA ALA A 139 12.07 -2.13 13.82
C ALA A 139 13.13 -3.05 13.20
N VAL A 140 12.74 -3.93 12.27
CA VAL A 140 13.68 -4.79 11.54
C VAL A 140 14.65 -3.96 10.69
N ILE A 141 14.12 -2.96 9.98
CA ILE A 141 14.90 -2.02 9.16
C ILE A 141 15.88 -1.24 10.05
N ASP A 142 15.42 -0.68 11.16
CA ASP A 142 16.25 0.10 12.08
C ASP A 142 17.38 -0.72 12.69
N VAL A 143 17.13 -1.96 13.09
CA VAL A 143 18.17 -2.87 13.60
C VAL A 143 19.17 -3.21 12.49
N TYR A 144 18.69 -3.49 11.28
CA TYR A 144 19.56 -3.83 10.15
C TYR A 144 20.49 -2.67 9.78
N PHE A 145 19.95 -1.46 9.60
CA PHE A 145 20.72 -0.27 9.23
C PHE A 145 21.53 0.30 10.40
N GLY A 146 21.03 0.22 11.63
CA GLY A 146 21.75 0.65 12.83
C GLY A 146 22.99 -0.20 13.14
N ASN A 147 23.02 -1.46 12.68
CA ASN A 147 24.19 -2.32 12.79
C ASN A 147 25.18 -2.17 11.60
N GLN A 148 24.84 -1.40 10.57
CA GLN A 148 25.76 -1.15 9.46
C GLN A 148 26.91 -0.23 9.90
N ARG A 149 28.13 -0.73 9.78
CA ARG A 149 29.36 0.03 10.08
C ARG A 149 30.05 0.58 8.82
N THR A 150 29.63 0.14 7.64
CA THR A 150 30.21 0.48 6.35
C THR A 150 29.18 1.11 5.43
N LEU A 151 29.64 1.99 4.54
CA LEU A 151 28.79 2.60 3.52
C LEU A 151 28.36 1.53 2.50
N LEU A 152 27.06 1.50 2.17
CA LEU A 152 26.52 0.61 1.15
C LEU A 152 26.73 1.22 -0.24
N TYR A 153 27.20 0.41 -1.18
CA TYR A 153 27.29 0.82 -2.58
C TYR A 153 25.90 0.92 -3.20
N PHE A 154 25.61 2.06 -3.83
CA PHE A 154 24.33 2.32 -4.49
C PHE A 154 24.28 1.63 -5.85
N THR A 155 23.97 0.33 -5.84
CA THR A 155 23.77 -0.47 -7.04
C THR A 155 22.39 -1.12 -6.99
N SER A 156 21.66 -1.11 -8.11
CA SER A 156 20.29 -1.64 -8.20
C SER A 156 20.19 -3.09 -7.72
N LEU A 157 21.19 -3.92 -8.04
CA LEU A 157 21.24 -5.32 -7.62
C LEU A 157 21.43 -5.46 -6.09
N HIS A 158 22.28 -4.63 -5.49
CA HIS A 158 22.49 -4.65 -4.04
C HIS A 158 21.21 -4.25 -3.30
N PHE A 159 20.52 -3.20 -3.77
CA PHE A 159 19.23 -2.78 -3.20
C PHE A 159 18.14 -3.84 -3.37
N ALA A 160 18.05 -4.49 -4.53
CA ALA A 160 17.09 -5.57 -4.76
C ALA A 160 17.33 -6.74 -3.78
N MET A 161 18.59 -7.14 -3.59
CA MET A 161 18.95 -8.20 -2.64
C MET A 161 18.64 -7.81 -1.20
N CYS A 162 18.98 -6.58 -0.77
CA CYS A 162 18.65 -6.08 0.56
C CYS A 162 17.13 -6.04 0.79
N PHE A 163 16.37 -5.56 -0.19
CA PHE A 163 14.91 -5.49 -0.11
C PHE A 163 14.28 -6.87 0.09
N VAL A 164 14.66 -7.85 -0.73
CA VAL A 164 14.18 -9.23 -0.60
C VAL A 164 14.58 -9.81 0.76
N GLY A 165 15.82 -9.60 1.20
CA GLY A 165 16.30 -10.07 2.50
C GLY A 165 15.50 -9.51 3.67
N ILE A 166 15.29 -8.19 3.72
CA ILE A 166 14.51 -7.53 4.76
C ILE A 166 13.07 -8.01 4.76
N ILE A 167 12.45 -8.16 3.58
CA ILE A 167 11.08 -8.69 3.47
C ILE A 167 10.99 -10.10 4.04
N VAL A 168 11.87 -11.01 3.63
CA VAL A 168 11.83 -12.40 4.10
C VAL A 168 11.97 -12.46 5.63
N VAL A 169 12.95 -11.75 6.19
CA VAL A 169 13.16 -11.70 7.64
C VAL A 169 11.94 -11.11 8.36
N THR A 170 11.35 -10.03 7.84
CA THR A 170 10.15 -9.40 8.40
C THR A 170 8.98 -10.38 8.40
N TYR A 171 8.70 -11.07 7.29
CA TYR A 171 7.59 -12.03 7.24
C TYR A 171 7.82 -13.24 8.14
N MET A 172 9.07 -13.70 8.32
CA MET A 172 9.40 -14.76 9.27
C MET A 172 9.08 -14.36 10.71
N PHE A 173 9.51 -13.17 11.15
CA PHE A 173 9.19 -12.67 12.49
C PHE A 173 7.69 -12.42 12.67
N SER A 174 7.03 -11.89 11.65
CA SER A 174 5.58 -11.64 11.66
C SER A 174 4.80 -12.93 11.80
N PHE A 175 5.28 -14.02 11.18
CA PHE A 175 4.66 -15.32 11.27
C PHE A 175 4.78 -15.92 12.68
N VAL A 176 5.93 -15.76 13.33
CA VAL A 176 6.09 -16.16 14.74
C VAL A 176 5.16 -15.36 15.64
N LEU A 177 5.04 -14.05 15.44
CA LEU A 177 4.13 -13.19 16.20
C LEU A 177 2.65 -13.53 15.94
N MET A 178 2.29 -13.87 14.71
CA MET A 178 0.95 -14.34 14.34
C MET A 178 0.54 -15.56 15.17
N LEU A 179 1.44 -16.55 15.27
CA LEU A 179 1.20 -17.76 16.04
C LEU A 179 1.16 -17.50 17.55
N ALA A 180 2.00 -16.58 18.05
CA ALA A 180 2.12 -16.29 19.47
C ALA A 180 0.98 -15.41 20.02
N LEU A 181 0.48 -14.45 19.22
CA LEU A 181 -0.47 -13.43 19.67
C LEU A 181 -1.85 -13.60 19.05
N GLU A 182 -1.94 -13.68 17.72
CA GLU A 182 -3.24 -13.64 17.05
C GLU A 182 -3.98 -14.98 17.17
N SER A 183 -3.29 -16.11 17.01
CA SER A 183 -3.88 -17.45 17.18
C SER A 183 -4.57 -17.66 18.54
N PRO A 184 -3.94 -17.36 19.71
CA PRO A 184 -4.62 -17.49 20.99
C PRO A 184 -5.73 -16.45 21.18
N MET A 185 -5.60 -15.24 20.64
CA MET A 185 -6.66 -14.22 20.72
C MET A 185 -7.92 -14.62 19.96
N ILE A 186 -7.79 -15.22 18.77
CA ILE A 186 -8.93 -15.77 18.02
C ILE A 186 -9.59 -16.92 18.80
N GLY A 187 -8.78 -17.76 19.47
CA GLY A 187 -9.28 -18.81 20.35
C GLY A 187 -10.08 -18.24 21.52
N LEU A 188 -9.54 -17.21 22.19
CA LEU A 188 -10.18 -16.55 23.32
C LEU A 188 -11.46 -15.83 22.92
N GLU A 189 -11.44 -15.10 21.79
CA GLU A 189 -12.62 -14.43 21.23
C GLU A 189 -13.75 -15.42 21.00
N LYS A 190 -13.46 -16.59 20.40
CA LYS A 190 -14.47 -17.63 20.19
C LYS A 190 -15.06 -18.12 21.49
N VAL A 191 -14.26 -18.35 22.54
CA VAL A 191 -14.76 -18.80 23.85
C VAL A 191 -15.61 -17.72 24.52
N VAL A 192 -15.17 -16.46 24.51
CA VAL A 192 -15.87 -15.34 25.14
C VAL A 192 -17.17 -15.00 24.41
N LEU A 193 -17.18 -15.00 23.07
CA LEU A 193 -18.36 -14.69 22.27
C LEU A 193 -19.34 -15.86 22.17
N HIS A 194 -18.88 -17.14 22.17
CA HIS A 194 -19.81 -18.28 22.25
C HIS A 194 -20.64 -18.28 23.53
N GLN A 195 -20.13 -17.70 24.63
CA GLN A 195 -20.90 -17.56 25.86
C GLN A 195 -22.01 -16.50 25.77
N ARG A 196 -21.93 -15.55 24.83
CA ARG A 196 -22.95 -14.50 24.66
C ARG A 196 -24.13 -14.89 23.76
N THR A 197 -24.02 -15.93 22.93
CA THR A 197 -25.10 -16.37 22.02
C THR A 197 -26.06 -17.40 22.62
N LYS A 198 -26.01 -17.63 23.95
CA LYS A 198 -27.02 -18.38 24.71
C LYS A 198 -27.94 -17.40 25.48
N ILE A 199 -28.68 -16.55 24.77
CA ILE A 199 -29.89 -15.87 25.27
C ILE A 199 -30.90 -15.83 24.13
#